data_AF-A0A6V7SKN0-F1
#
_entry.id   AF-A0A6V7SKN0-F1
#
_cell.length_a   1.000
_cell.length_b   1.000
_cell.length_c   1.000
_cell.angle_alpha   90.00
_cell.angle_beta   90.00
_cell.angle_gamma   90.00
#
_symmetry.space_group_name_H-M   'P 1'
#
loop_
_entity.id
_entity.type
_entity.pdbx_description
1 polymer ?
#
loop_
_entity_poly.entity_id
_entity_poly.type
_entity_poly.pdbx_seq_one_letter_code
_entity_poly.pdbx_strand_id
1 'polypeptide(L)'
;METKKKKIINKGISAPTNKTPNILLKPKYAENYTKTLLEEYTKNLNLQGQKNNLEYNQARDNAIDLKLKTLIKHLYNLKSKLEHEKKIQKGNKKSTLLNEINSQKGKQININSHKKKYPIKNDGLKIARNATPNNKLYEQYINGQSVENVIPQLIKAIEIYKNKNIEEQRNKTCIIEKYENLLRNIKKRHIKEINEIKNYILMDVDFLIQKYRNVSFELLQISKDKENEKVREKNKITEICVNACKKFEEDVNKKAKDFVEVQTSKITKSINNINKENDNLQKKIISLKKQNEEEININQQKSLEIFQSQINEERGINEELRNQIVLEKTQRNDFMKNLYSSVDSQIKSYEENIIKIFHDILLQHNINIDISTLSENINKAMDVRYKNGSASNCIISEELDQTNGKYSFAPS
;
A
#
# COMPACT_ATOMS: atom_id res chain seq x y z
N MET A 1 29.07 47.19 44.50
CA MET A 1 28.99 46.06 45.45
C MET A 1 28.05 45.01 44.88
N GLU A 2 28.33 43.73 44.78
CA GLU A 2 29.57 42.95 44.80
C GLU A 2 29.13 41.59 44.24
N THR A 3 29.69 41.20 43.09
CA THR A 3 29.51 39.90 42.49
C THR A 3 30.08 38.79 43.39
N LYS A 4 29.31 37.74 43.67
CA LYS A 4 29.88 36.48 44.22
C LYS A 4 29.60 35.30 43.30
N LYS A 5 30.59 35.03 42.45
CA LYS A 5 30.84 33.76 41.77
C LYS A 5 31.18 32.67 42.82
N LYS A 6 30.55 31.50 42.71
CA LYS A 6 31.05 30.22 43.29
C LYS A 6 31.16 29.23 42.12
N LYS A 7 32.34 29.08 41.53
CA LYS A 7 33.32 27.98 41.77
C LYS A 7 32.70 26.58 41.70
N ILE A 8 32.65 26.05 40.48
CA ILE A 8 32.44 24.64 40.16
C ILE A 8 33.76 23.91 40.44
N ILE A 9 33.72 22.88 41.28
CA ILE A 9 34.82 21.95 41.50
C ILE A 9 34.51 20.69 40.67
N ASN A 10 35.33 20.47 39.64
CA ASN A 10 35.43 19.21 38.92
C ASN A 10 36.02 18.13 39.84
N LYS A 11 35.33 17.00 39.98
CA LYS A 11 35.95 15.70 40.27
C LYS A 11 35.39 14.69 39.30
N GLY A 12 36.27 14.20 38.44
CA GLY A 12 35.96 13.25 37.37
C GLY A 12 35.60 11.87 37.91
N ILE A 13 34.72 11.21 37.17
CA ILE A 13 34.65 9.75 37.07
C ILE A 13 34.59 9.42 35.58
N SER A 14 35.58 8.64 35.16
CA SER A 14 35.85 8.15 33.82
C SER A 14 34.67 7.37 33.23
N ALA A 15 34.18 7.80 32.07
CA ALA A 15 33.34 6.99 31.19
C ALA A 15 34.21 6.31 30.12
N PRO A 16 34.02 5.02 29.81
CA PRO A 16 34.79 4.33 28.79
C PRO A 16 34.40 4.83 27.40
N THR A 17 35.39 5.30 26.66
CA THR A 17 35.32 5.63 25.24
C THR A 17 35.18 4.34 24.42
N ASN A 18 33.96 3.98 24.04
CA ASN A 18 33.73 3.08 22.90
C ASN A 18 32.66 3.71 22.01
N LYS A 19 33.13 4.52 21.05
CA LYS A 19 32.33 4.99 19.91
C LYS A 19 32.11 3.80 18.97
N THR A 20 30.94 3.18 19.02
CA THR A 20 30.45 2.36 17.90
C THR A 20 30.26 3.28 16.69
N PRO A 21 30.90 3.03 15.53
CA PRO A 21 30.65 3.86 14.36
C PRO A 21 29.22 3.58 13.88
N ASN A 22 28.41 4.64 13.85
CA ASN A 22 27.07 4.62 13.23
C ASN A 22 27.23 4.34 11.73
N ILE A 23 27.11 3.07 11.34
CA ILE A 23 27.21 2.60 9.94
C ILE A 23 26.09 3.14 9.05
N LEU A 24 25.06 3.77 9.63
CA LEU A 24 23.88 4.26 8.90
C LEU A 24 23.93 5.73 8.45
N LEU A 25 25.06 6.44 8.63
CA LEU A 25 25.20 7.87 8.28
C LEU A 25 26.26 8.13 7.21
N LYS A 26 26.28 7.33 6.13
CA LYS A 26 27.04 7.67 4.92
C LYS A 26 26.11 7.77 3.70
N PRO A 27 25.74 8.99 3.24
CA PRO A 27 24.80 9.19 2.13
C PRO A 27 25.28 8.59 0.79
N LYS A 28 26.59 8.37 0.62
CA LYS A 28 27.17 7.76 -0.60
C LYS A 28 26.80 6.27 -0.82
N TYR A 29 26.28 5.56 0.18
CA TYR A 29 25.90 4.15 0.03
C TYR A 29 24.43 3.94 -0.33
N ALA A 30 23.55 4.91 -0.06
CA ALA A 30 22.12 4.81 -0.36
C ALA A 30 21.82 5.04 -1.85
N GLU A 31 22.59 5.91 -2.52
CA GLU A 31 22.39 6.24 -3.95
C GLU A 31 22.89 5.14 -4.89
N ASN A 32 23.90 4.37 -4.51
CA ASN A 32 24.39 3.26 -5.34
C ASN A 32 23.44 2.06 -5.32
N TYR A 33 22.74 1.81 -4.21
CA TYR A 33 21.84 0.66 -4.07
C TYR A 33 20.55 0.83 -4.88
N THR A 34 20.05 2.06 -5.02
CA THR A 34 18.85 2.36 -5.82
C THR A 34 19.13 2.39 -7.32
N LYS A 35 20.34 2.81 -7.73
CA LYS A 35 20.77 2.76 -9.14
C LYS A 35 20.93 1.33 -9.66
N THR A 36 21.56 0.45 -8.88
CA THR A 36 21.76 -0.97 -9.28
C THR A 36 20.46 -1.75 -9.35
N LEU A 37 19.50 -1.49 -8.46
CA LEU A 37 18.20 -2.19 -8.50
C LEU A 37 17.40 -1.80 -9.75
N LEU A 38 17.39 -0.51 -10.12
CA LEU A 38 16.62 -0.03 -11.27
C LEU A 38 17.22 -0.53 -12.61
N GLU A 39 18.54 -0.66 -12.69
CA GLU A 39 19.26 -1.25 -13.83
C GLU A 39 19.09 -2.78 -13.92
N GLU A 40 18.96 -3.49 -12.79
CA GLU A 40 18.61 -4.92 -12.77
C GLU A 40 17.16 -5.17 -13.19
N TYR A 41 16.21 -4.33 -12.78
CA TYR A 41 14.80 -4.48 -13.17
C TYR A 41 14.58 -4.20 -14.67
N THR A 42 15.32 -3.25 -15.25
CA THR A 42 15.24 -2.94 -16.69
C THR A 42 15.91 -3.99 -17.57
N LYS A 43 17.00 -4.62 -17.10
CA LYS A 43 17.59 -5.77 -17.80
C LYS A 43 16.71 -7.02 -17.73
N ASN A 44 15.99 -7.24 -16.63
CA ASN A 44 15.12 -8.41 -16.46
C ASN A 44 13.80 -8.33 -17.24
N LEU A 45 13.28 -7.13 -17.53
CA LEU A 45 12.08 -6.99 -18.37
C LEU A 45 12.34 -7.32 -19.85
N ASN A 46 13.57 -7.11 -20.35
CA ASN A 46 13.91 -7.33 -21.76
C ASN A 46 14.31 -8.78 -22.09
N LEU A 47 14.47 -9.65 -21.10
CA LEU A 47 14.84 -11.07 -21.28
C LEU A 47 13.64 -12.03 -21.18
N GLN A 48 12.44 -11.54 -20.90
CA GLN A 48 11.27 -12.37 -20.58
C GLN A 48 10.34 -12.61 -21.78
N GLY A 49 10.94 -12.79 -22.95
CA GLY A 49 10.28 -13.31 -24.14
C GLY A 49 10.47 -14.83 -24.24
N GLN A 50 9.41 -15.57 -23.85
CA GLN A 50 9.13 -16.98 -24.17
C GLN A 50 10.00 -18.09 -23.54
N LYS A 51 9.28 -19.01 -22.87
CA LYS A 51 9.67 -20.35 -22.36
C LYS A 51 10.75 -20.36 -21.28
N ASN A 52 10.34 -20.71 -20.04
CA ASN A 52 11.12 -21.39 -18.96
C ASN A 52 10.60 -21.10 -17.52
N ASN A 53 9.36 -20.65 -17.34
CA ASN A 53 8.81 -20.32 -16.02
C ASN A 53 8.35 -21.52 -15.15
N LEU A 54 8.46 -22.77 -15.62
CA LEU A 54 7.99 -23.93 -14.84
C LEU A 54 9.11 -24.58 -14.01
N GLU A 55 10.31 -24.71 -14.58
CA GLU A 55 11.42 -25.45 -13.96
C GLU A 55 12.13 -24.64 -12.86
N TYR A 56 12.19 -23.31 -13.02
CA TYR A 56 12.86 -22.41 -12.05
C TYR A 56 12.07 -22.24 -10.74
N ASN A 57 10.73 -22.28 -10.81
CA ASN A 57 9.88 -22.17 -9.62
C ASN A 57 9.90 -23.46 -8.79
N GLN A 58 9.98 -24.62 -9.43
CA GLN A 58 10.03 -25.92 -8.75
C GLN A 58 11.35 -26.14 -7.98
N ALA A 59 12.48 -25.65 -8.51
CA ALA A 59 13.77 -25.69 -7.82
C ALA A 59 13.83 -24.74 -6.60
N ARG A 60 13.17 -23.57 -6.70
CA ARG A 60 13.12 -22.58 -5.62
C ARG A 60 12.23 -23.03 -4.46
N ASP A 61 11.09 -23.65 -4.76
CA ASP A 61 10.18 -24.21 -3.75
C ASP A 61 10.81 -25.39 -3.00
N ASN A 62 11.57 -26.25 -3.70
CA ASN A 62 12.34 -27.33 -3.07
C ASN A 62 13.45 -26.81 -2.13
N ALA A 63 14.10 -25.69 -2.48
CA ALA A 63 15.11 -25.07 -1.63
C ALA A 63 14.51 -24.40 -0.37
N ILE A 64 13.30 -23.86 -0.49
CA ILE A 64 12.54 -23.30 0.65
C ILE A 64 12.09 -24.43 1.57
N ASP A 65 11.58 -25.54 1.04
CA ASP A 65 11.18 -26.72 1.82
C ASP A 65 12.37 -27.35 2.56
N LEU A 66 13.55 -27.41 1.93
CA LEU A 66 14.78 -27.89 2.56
C LEU A 66 15.21 -26.98 3.73
N LYS A 67 15.12 -25.66 3.56
CA LYS A 67 15.41 -24.69 4.62
C LYS A 67 14.39 -24.77 5.76
N LEU A 68 13.10 -24.99 5.45
CA LEU A 68 12.06 -25.17 6.46
C LEU A 68 12.28 -26.45 7.28
N LYS A 69 12.58 -27.57 6.62
CA LYS A 69 12.94 -28.84 7.30
C LYS A 69 14.17 -28.69 8.20
N THR A 70 15.17 -27.93 7.74
CA THR A 70 16.38 -27.66 8.53
C THR A 70 16.06 -26.81 9.77
N LEU A 71 15.20 -25.80 9.63
CA LEU A 71 14.74 -24.96 10.74
C LEU A 71 13.92 -25.77 11.76
N ILE A 72 13.00 -26.62 11.29
CA ILE A 72 12.20 -27.51 12.15
C ILE A 72 13.12 -28.44 12.96
N LYS A 73 14.14 -29.04 12.33
CA LYS A 73 15.13 -29.90 13.01
C LYS A 73 15.93 -29.12 14.07
N HIS A 74 16.32 -27.88 13.77
CA HIS A 74 17.00 -27.01 14.74
C HIS A 74 16.11 -26.65 15.94
N LEU A 75 14.84 -26.33 15.70
CA LEU A 75 13.88 -26.01 16.76
C LEU A 75 13.59 -27.22 17.67
N TYR A 76 13.51 -28.43 17.12
CA TYR A 76 13.39 -29.66 17.90
C TYR A 76 14.61 -29.92 18.79
N ASN A 77 15.82 -29.73 18.25
CA ASN A 77 17.06 -29.85 19.03
C ASN A 77 17.15 -28.80 20.15
N LEU A 78 16.72 -27.56 19.87
CA LEU A 78 16.70 -26.49 20.87
C LEU A 78 15.70 -26.77 22.00
N LYS A 79 14.51 -27.28 21.64
CA LYS A 79 13.50 -27.72 22.61
C LYS A 79 14.03 -28.83 23.52
N SER A 80 14.71 -29.84 22.95
CA SER A 80 15.33 -30.93 23.72
C SER A 80 16.41 -30.41 24.69
N LYS A 81 17.28 -29.49 24.24
CA LYS A 81 18.30 -28.86 25.10
C LYS A 81 17.69 -28.04 26.24
N LEU A 82 16.69 -27.21 25.96
CA LEU A 82 15.97 -26.43 26.97
C LEU A 82 15.24 -27.31 27.99
N GLU A 83 14.72 -28.46 27.56
CA GLU A 83 14.07 -29.42 28.45
C GLU A 83 15.08 -30.15 29.34
N HIS A 84 16.26 -30.48 28.81
CA HIS A 84 17.37 -31.00 29.59
C HIS A 84 17.88 -29.98 30.64
N GLU A 85 18.05 -28.71 30.26
CA GLU A 85 18.43 -27.65 31.20
C GLU A 85 17.36 -27.41 32.27
N LYS A 86 16.07 -27.45 31.93
CA LYS A 86 14.99 -27.37 32.92
C LYS A 86 15.01 -28.54 33.91
N LYS A 87 15.36 -29.75 33.45
CA LYS A 87 15.53 -30.93 34.34
C LYS A 87 16.75 -30.77 35.25
N ILE A 88 17.88 -30.26 34.72
CA ILE A 88 19.09 -29.97 35.51
C ILE A 88 18.81 -28.88 36.56
N GLN A 89 18.09 -27.81 36.22
CA GLN A 89 17.70 -26.77 37.18
C GLN A 89 16.72 -27.25 38.25
N LYS A 90 15.81 -28.19 37.92
CA LYS A 90 14.94 -28.84 38.91
C LYS A 90 15.71 -29.81 39.82
N GLY A 91 16.72 -30.50 39.30
CA GLY A 91 17.64 -31.34 40.08
C GLY A 91 18.50 -30.54 41.05
N ASN A 92 19.08 -29.43 40.57
CA ASN A 92 19.91 -28.54 41.39
C ASN A 92 19.09 -27.82 42.48
N LYS A 93 17.85 -27.38 42.20
CA LYS A 93 16.97 -26.82 43.24
C LYS A 93 16.64 -27.79 44.37
N LYS A 94 16.60 -29.11 44.11
CA LYS A 94 16.43 -30.14 45.16
C LYS A 94 17.71 -30.39 45.96
N SER A 95 18.90 -30.28 45.35
CA SER A 95 20.18 -30.44 46.06
C SER A 95 20.54 -29.22 46.90
N THR A 96 20.22 -28.00 46.47
CA THR A 96 20.42 -26.78 47.28
C THR A 96 19.53 -26.78 48.53
N LEU A 97 18.28 -27.24 48.40
CA LEU A 97 17.33 -27.34 49.53
C LEU A 97 17.77 -28.40 50.56
N LEU A 98 18.33 -29.54 50.12
CA LEU A 98 18.89 -30.54 51.04
C LEU A 98 20.17 -30.06 51.72
N ASN A 99 21.03 -29.29 51.02
CA ASN A 99 22.27 -28.76 51.57
C ASN A 99 22.04 -27.59 52.54
N GLU A 100 20.97 -26.79 52.36
CA GLU A 100 20.55 -25.78 53.34
C GLU A 100 19.96 -26.40 54.61
N ILE A 101 19.15 -27.47 54.48
CA ILE A 101 18.62 -28.22 55.64
C ILE A 101 19.75 -28.90 56.43
N ASN A 102 20.76 -29.46 55.75
CA ASN A 102 21.92 -30.06 56.41
C ASN A 102 22.89 -29.03 57.01
N SER A 103 23.00 -27.83 56.43
CA SER A 103 23.79 -26.73 57.00
C SER A 103 23.14 -26.06 58.22
N GLN A 104 21.81 -26.18 58.39
CA GLN A 104 21.12 -25.75 59.60
C GLN A 104 21.24 -26.74 60.77
N LYS A 105 21.55 -28.02 60.54
CA LYS A 105 21.89 -28.98 61.61
C LYS A 105 23.36 -28.88 62.08
N GLY A 106 24.24 -28.27 61.29
CA GLY A 106 25.67 -28.08 61.62
C GLY A 106 26.02 -26.78 62.37
N LYS A 107 25.04 -25.90 62.62
CA LYS A 107 25.22 -24.64 63.35
C LYS A 107 24.40 -24.60 64.65
N GLN A 108 24.43 -25.68 65.43
CA GLN A 108 24.28 -25.56 66.88
C GLN A 108 25.62 -25.02 67.41
N ILE A 109 25.71 -23.69 67.43
CA ILE A 109 26.79 -22.99 68.12
C ILE A 109 26.68 -23.36 69.59
N ASN A 110 27.74 -24.02 70.02
CA ASN A 110 28.16 -24.33 71.37
C ASN A 110 28.12 -23.04 72.22
N ILE A 111 27.03 -22.78 72.94
CA ILE A 111 26.99 -21.76 74.00
C ILE A 111 27.54 -22.43 75.27
N ASN A 112 28.86 -22.55 75.28
CA ASN A 112 29.62 -22.73 76.49
C ASN A 112 29.95 -21.32 77.00
N SER A 113 29.10 -20.75 77.87
CA SER A 113 29.47 -19.54 78.61
C SER A 113 28.72 -19.43 79.94
N HIS A 114 29.48 -19.76 80.99
CA HIS A 114 29.38 -19.24 82.35
C HIS A 114 28.15 -19.58 83.20
N LYS A 115 27.95 -20.88 83.47
CA LYS A 115 27.61 -21.28 84.84
C LYS A 115 28.89 -21.17 85.69
N LYS A 116 29.07 -20.06 86.40
CA LYS A 116 29.89 -20.06 87.62
C LYS A 116 29.23 -21.06 88.58
N LYS A 117 29.64 -22.32 88.51
CA LYS A 117 29.55 -23.24 89.64
C LYS A 117 30.37 -22.58 90.74
N TYR A 118 29.71 -21.88 91.65
CA TYR A 118 30.28 -21.77 92.97
C TYR A 118 30.43 -23.21 93.47
N PRO A 119 31.65 -23.68 93.78
CA PRO A 119 31.75 -24.87 94.61
C PRO A 119 31.00 -24.50 95.88
N ILE A 120 29.95 -25.26 96.19
CA ILE A 120 29.50 -25.37 97.57
C ILE A 120 30.73 -25.94 98.27
N LYS A 121 31.58 -25.05 98.79
CA LYS A 121 32.42 -25.41 99.92
C LYS A 121 31.40 -25.84 100.96
N ASN A 122 31.35 -27.14 101.21
CA ASN A 122 30.95 -27.64 102.50
C ASN A 122 31.97 -27.09 103.50
N ASP A 123 31.90 -25.78 103.78
CA ASP A 123 32.34 -25.28 105.06
C ASP A 123 31.36 -25.91 106.02
N GLY A 124 31.77 -27.07 106.52
CA GLY A 124 31.07 -27.79 107.55
C GLY A 124 30.78 -26.77 108.63
N LEU A 125 29.52 -26.37 108.73
CA LEU A 125 29.01 -25.82 109.96
C LEU A 125 29.27 -26.93 110.97
N LYS A 126 30.39 -26.80 111.67
CA LYS A 126 30.62 -27.44 112.96
C LYS A 126 29.49 -26.91 113.81
N ILE A 127 28.34 -27.60 113.76
CA ILE A 127 27.36 -27.55 114.83
C ILE A 127 28.17 -28.07 116.01
N ALA A 128 28.70 -27.14 116.79
CA ALA A 128 29.29 -27.45 118.06
C ALA A 128 28.21 -28.18 118.85
N ARG A 129 28.34 -29.51 118.92
CA ARG A 129 27.67 -30.34 119.92
C ARG A 129 28.27 -29.96 121.27
N ASN A 130 27.91 -28.77 121.75
CA ASN A 130 28.13 -28.36 123.13
C ASN A 130 26.77 -28.39 123.82
N ALA A 131 26.12 -29.55 123.77
CA ALA A 131 25.21 -29.96 124.82
C ALA A 131 26.03 -30.87 125.74
N THR A 132 26.88 -30.26 126.55
CA THR A 132 27.37 -30.90 127.77
C THR A 132 26.12 -31.31 128.55
N PRO A 133 25.91 -32.59 128.88
CA PRO A 133 24.90 -32.94 129.88
C PRO A 133 25.43 -32.35 131.17
N ASN A 134 24.89 -31.19 131.58
CA ASN A 134 25.21 -30.60 132.87
C ASN A 134 24.44 -31.40 133.93
N ASN A 135 24.82 -32.67 134.08
CA ASN A 135 24.58 -33.49 135.27
C ASN A 135 25.46 -32.91 136.37
N LYS A 136 25.04 -31.76 136.91
CA LYS A 136 25.41 -31.36 138.26
C LYS A 136 24.14 -31.52 139.09
N LEU A 137 23.95 -32.75 139.57
CA LEU A 137 23.24 -33.01 140.81
C LEU A 137 23.82 -32.06 141.85
N TYR A 138 23.04 -31.04 142.22
CA TYR A 138 23.34 -30.23 143.39
C TYR A 138 22.70 -30.95 144.58
N GLU A 139 23.43 -31.95 145.11
CA GLU A 139 23.18 -32.44 146.46
C GLU A 139 23.57 -31.34 147.44
N GLN A 140 22.58 -30.58 147.89
CA GLN A 140 22.62 -29.91 149.18
C GLN A 140 21.43 -30.42 150.00
N TYR A 141 21.63 -31.56 150.64
CA TYR A 141 20.87 -31.91 151.83
C TYR A 141 21.25 -30.90 152.92
N ILE A 142 20.42 -29.87 153.10
CA ILE A 142 20.37 -29.14 154.35
C ILE A 142 19.28 -29.78 155.20
N ASN A 143 19.74 -30.43 156.27
CA ASN A 143 18.95 -30.98 157.35
C ASN A 143 17.84 -30.02 157.79
N GLY A 144 16.60 -30.52 157.86
CA GLY A 144 15.53 -29.88 158.64
C GLY A 144 14.52 -29.00 157.91
N GLN A 145 14.03 -29.38 156.72
CA GLN A 145 12.77 -28.83 156.17
C GLN A 145 11.79 -29.95 155.80
N SER A 146 10.51 -29.74 156.16
CA SER A 146 9.39 -30.65 155.88
C SER A 146 9.35 -31.06 154.41
N VAL A 147 9.17 -32.36 154.16
CA VAL A 147 8.96 -32.98 152.83
C VAL A 147 7.77 -32.34 152.08
N GLU A 148 6.90 -31.61 152.77
CA GLU A 148 5.76 -30.90 152.17
C GLU A 148 6.16 -29.74 151.24
N ASN A 149 7.35 -29.15 151.37
CA ASN A 149 7.76 -27.97 150.56
C ASN A 149 8.59 -28.30 149.29
N VAL A 150 9.04 -29.55 149.11
CA VAL A 150 9.86 -29.97 147.95
C VAL A 150 9.00 -30.28 146.72
N ILE A 151 7.85 -30.93 146.93
CA ILE A 151 6.91 -31.29 145.86
C ILE A 151 6.37 -30.04 145.13
N PRO A 152 5.92 -28.97 145.83
CA PRO A 152 5.50 -27.73 145.18
C PRO A 152 6.61 -27.04 144.37
N GLN A 153 7.87 -27.07 144.84
CA GLN A 153 9.00 -26.49 144.13
C GLN A 153 9.34 -27.26 142.84
N LEU A 154 9.25 -28.59 142.86
CA LEU A 154 9.43 -29.43 141.67
C LEU A 154 8.33 -29.21 140.64
N ILE A 155 7.07 -29.12 141.07
CA ILE A 155 5.93 -28.80 140.18
C ILE A 155 6.15 -27.44 139.50
N LYS A 156 6.57 -26.43 140.27
CA LYS A 156 6.89 -25.10 139.75
C LYS A 156 8.03 -25.12 138.74
N ALA A 157 9.07 -25.92 138.96
CA ALA A 157 10.19 -26.07 138.01
C ALA A 157 9.77 -26.79 136.71
N ILE A 158 8.94 -27.84 136.80
CA ILE A 158 8.36 -28.54 135.64
C ILE A 158 7.50 -27.57 134.82
N GLU A 159 6.70 -26.74 135.49
CA GLU A 159 5.85 -25.74 134.83
C GLU A 159 6.68 -24.66 134.12
N ILE A 160 7.76 -24.17 134.74
CA ILE A 160 8.73 -23.25 134.10
C ILE A 160 9.35 -23.89 132.85
N TYR A 161 9.77 -25.15 132.93
CA TYR A 161 10.36 -25.85 131.78
C TYR A 161 9.36 -26.07 130.65
N LYS A 162 8.12 -26.45 130.99
CA LYS A 162 7.02 -26.60 130.02
C LYS A 162 6.73 -25.27 129.32
N ASN A 163 6.66 -24.17 130.08
CA ASN A 163 6.45 -22.83 129.54
C ASN A 163 7.62 -22.38 128.65
N LYS A 164 8.88 -22.63 129.06
CA LYS A 164 10.07 -22.35 128.25
C LYS A 164 10.09 -23.14 126.95
N ASN A 165 9.72 -24.42 126.96
CA ASN A 165 9.64 -25.24 125.75
C ASN A 165 8.53 -24.75 124.80
N ILE A 166 7.35 -24.37 125.34
CA ILE A 166 6.28 -23.77 124.55
C ILE A 166 6.75 -22.44 123.92
N GLU A 167 7.46 -21.60 124.67
CA GLU A 167 8.02 -20.35 124.18
C GLU A 167 9.10 -20.58 123.11
N GLU A 168 9.98 -21.57 123.27
CA GLU A 168 10.98 -21.93 122.27
C GLU A 168 10.33 -22.45 120.98
N GLN A 169 9.26 -23.26 121.07
CA GLN A 169 8.50 -23.71 119.91
C GLN A 169 7.78 -22.55 119.21
N ARG A 170 7.18 -21.62 119.97
CA ARG A 170 6.59 -20.39 119.40
C ARG A 170 7.65 -19.55 118.68
N ASN A 171 8.85 -19.42 119.24
CA ASN A 171 9.95 -18.71 118.61
C ASN A 171 10.43 -19.41 117.33
N LYS A 172 10.53 -20.74 117.32
CA LYS A 172 10.85 -21.52 116.11
C LYS A 172 9.80 -21.33 115.02
N THR A 173 8.52 -21.44 115.35
CA THR A 173 7.41 -21.20 114.41
C THR A 173 7.45 -19.77 113.86
N CYS A 174 7.67 -18.76 114.71
CA CYS A 174 7.81 -17.37 114.27
C CYS A 174 8.99 -17.18 113.30
N ILE A 175 10.12 -17.84 113.53
CA ILE A 175 11.27 -17.79 112.62
C ILE A 175 10.94 -18.47 111.28
N ILE A 176 10.29 -19.64 111.31
CA ILE A 176 9.87 -20.36 110.10
C ILE A 176 8.91 -19.49 109.27
N GLU A 177 7.89 -18.91 109.89
CA GLU A 177 6.93 -18.02 109.23
C GLU A 177 7.62 -16.79 108.60
N LYS A 178 8.62 -16.20 109.28
CA LYS A 178 9.43 -15.11 108.72
C LYS A 178 10.18 -15.54 107.47
N TYR A 179 10.82 -16.72 107.48
CA TYR A 179 11.52 -17.25 106.30
C TYR A 179 10.58 -17.63 105.16
N GLU A 180 9.43 -18.22 105.45
CA GLU A 180 8.41 -18.53 104.43
C GLU A 180 7.86 -17.25 103.79
N ASN A 181 7.59 -16.22 104.59
CA ASN A 181 7.15 -14.92 104.08
C ASN A 181 8.23 -14.27 103.22
N LEU A 182 9.50 -14.32 103.63
CA LEU A 182 10.62 -13.85 102.83
C LEU A 182 10.71 -14.60 101.49
N LEU A 183 10.58 -15.94 101.51
CA LEU A 183 10.64 -16.77 100.30
C LEU A 183 9.46 -16.47 99.35
N ARG A 184 8.25 -16.30 99.87
CA ARG A 184 7.07 -15.88 99.09
C ARG A 184 7.29 -14.51 98.47
N ASN A 185 7.90 -13.57 99.18
CA ASN A 185 8.20 -12.23 98.67
C ASN A 185 9.25 -12.26 97.55
N ILE A 186 10.33 -13.04 97.71
CA ILE A 186 11.34 -13.23 96.66
C ILE A 186 10.70 -13.88 95.42
N LYS A 187 9.90 -14.93 95.59
CA LYS A 187 9.19 -15.58 94.48
C LYS A 187 8.26 -14.60 93.75
N LYS A 188 7.49 -13.79 94.47
CA LYS A 188 6.64 -12.75 93.88
C LYS A 188 7.46 -11.72 93.10
N ARG A 189 8.62 -11.30 93.62
CA ARG A 189 9.52 -10.38 92.93
C ARG A 189 10.05 -10.99 91.63
N HIS A 190 10.59 -12.20 91.66
CA HIS A 190 11.08 -12.87 90.45
C HIS A 190 9.98 -13.07 89.40
N ILE A 191 8.75 -13.40 89.81
CA ILE A 191 7.61 -13.50 88.87
C ILE A 191 7.32 -12.15 88.20
N LYS A 192 7.40 -11.04 88.94
CA LYS A 192 7.24 -9.70 88.37
C LYS A 192 8.36 -9.37 87.37
N GLU A 193 9.62 -9.59 87.75
CA GLU A 193 10.78 -9.38 86.88
C GLU A 193 10.71 -10.22 85.59
N ILE A 194 10.31 -11.51 85.69
CA ILE A 194 10.10 -12.38 84.53
C ILE A 194 9.00 -11.82 83.62
N ASN A 195 7.90 -11.33 84.19
CA ASN A 195 6.80 -10.75 83.40
C ASN A 195 7.21 -9.43 82.73
N GLU A 196 7.99 -8.60 83.40
CA GLU A 196 8.56 -7.37 82.82
C GLU A 196 9.47 -7.70 81.63
N ILE A 197 10.42 -8.63 81.81
CA ILE A 197 11.31 -9.09 80.73
C ILE A 197 10.49 -9.68 79.57
N LYS A 198 9.48 -10.51 79.85
CA LYS A 198 8.61 -11.07 78.82
C LYS A 198 7.90 -9.97 78.03
N ASN A 199 7.38 -8.94 78.69
CA ASN A 199 6.70 -7.83 78.04
C ASN A 199 7.65 -7.01 77.16
N TYR A 200 8.88 -6.74 77.62
CA TYR A 200 9.90 -6.08 76.78
C TYR A 200 10.22 -6.90 75.52
N ILE A 201 10.41 -8.20 75.66
CA ILE A 201 10.67 -9.09 74.50
C ILE A 201 9.48 -9.07 73.52
N LEU A 202 8.25 -9.10 74.03
CA LEU A 202 7.05 -9.03 73.17
C LEU A 202 6.99 -7.70 72.42
N MET A 203 7.27 -6.57 73.08
CA MET A 203 7.32 -5.26 72.43
C MET A 203 8.40 -5.19 71.34
N ASP A 204 9.59 -5.74 71.58
CA ASP A 204 10.67 -5.78 70.59
C ASP A 204 10.30 -6.66 69.38
N VAL A 205 9.65 -7.80 69.62
CA VAL A 205 9.17 -8.69 68.56
C VAL A 205 8.06 -8.00 67.75
N ASP A 206 7.11 -7.34 68.39
CA ASP A 206 6.04 -6.60 67.71
C ASP A 206 6.61 -5.44 66.88
N PHE A 207 7.58 -4.69 67.42
CA PHE A 207 8.30 -3.66 66.69
C PHE A 207 9.01 -4.23 65.44
N LEU A 208 9.67 -5.38 65.59
CA LEU A 208 10.37 -6.03 64.48
C LEU A 208 9.39 -6.52 63.41
N ILE A 209 8.26 -7.12 63.81
CA ILE A 209 7.18 -7.53 62.90
C ILE A 209 6.64 -6.32 62.14
N GLN A 210 6.37 -5.21 62.84
CA GLN A 210 5.88 -3.98 62.21
C GLN A 210 6.89 -3.41 61.21
N LYS A 211 8.20 -3.41 61.56
CA LYS A 211 9.27 -2.98 60.66
C LYS A 211 9.34 -3.83 59.38
N TYR A 212 9.29 -5.16 59.50
CA TYR A 212 9.29 -6.04 58.32
C TYR A 212 8.03 -5.92 57.48
N ARG A 213 6.86 -5.71 58.10
CA ARG A 213 5.62 -5.42 57.37
C ARG A 213 5.74 -4.13 56.56
N ASN A 214 6.25 -3.06 57.16
CA ASN A 214 6.43 -1.78 56.47
C ASN A 214 7.38 -1.92 55.27
N VAL A 215 8.54 -2.56 55.46
CA VAL A 215 9.50 -2.83 54.37
C VAL A 215 8.85 -3.68 53.26
N SER A 216 8.03 -4.66 53.62
CA SER A 216 7.32 -5.51 52.66
C SER A 216 6.28 -4.72 51.86
N PHE A 217 5.56 -3.80 52.52
CA PHE A 217 4.60 -2.90 51.86
C PHE A 217 5.31 -1.91 50.92
N GLU A 218 6.41 -1.30 51.34
CA GLU A 218 7.22 -0.43 50.48
C GLU A 218 7.73 -1.18 49.24
N LEU A 219 8.25 -2.40 49.42
CA LEU A 219 8.71 -3.22 48.30
C LEU A 219 7.56 -3.57 47.33
N LEU A 220 6.39 -3.91 47.86
CA LEU A 220 5.20 -4.19 47.06
C LEU A 220 4.77 -2.94 46.27
N GLN A 221 4.81 -1.76 46.89
CA GLN A 221 4.48 -0.51 46.24
C GLN A 221 5.47 -0.18 45.12
N ILE A 222 6.78 -0.28 45.39
CA ILE A 222 7.83 -0.10 44.39
C ILE A 222 7.65 -1.09 43.22
N SER A 223 7.28 -2.34 43.51
CA SER A 223 7.03 -3.34 42.47
C SER A 223 5.84 -2.97 41.59
N LYS A 224 4.72 -2.54 42.19
CA LYS A 224 3.54 -2.07 41.45
C LYS A 224 3.86 -0.83 40.60
N ASP A 225 4.59 0.13 41.16
CA ASP A 225 4.96 1.35 40.45
C ASP A 225 5.86 1.06 39.25
N LYS A 226 6.83 0.13 39.39
CA LYS A 226 7.66 -0.34 38.27
C LYS A 226 6.87 -1.08 37.21
N GLU A 227 5.87 -1.87 37.59
CA GLU A 227 4.99 -2.54 36.63
C GLU A 227 4.16 -1.52 35.83
N ASN A 228 3.57 -0.54 36.52
CA ASN A 228 2.84 0.56 35.90
C ASN A 228 3.74 1.43 34.99
N GLU A 229 4.98 1.67 35.38
CA GLU A 229 5.98 2.35 34.56
C GLU A 229 6.27 1.58 33.26
N LYS A 230 6.50 0.26 33.35
CA LYS A 230 6.69 -0.59 32.15
C LYS A 230 5.49 -0.53 31.20
N VAL A 231 4.26 -0.57 31.73
CA VAL A 231 3.04 -0.45 30.92
C VAL A 231 2.97 0.93 30.25
N ARG A 232 3.28 2.01 30.98
CA ARG A 232 3.32 3.37 30.42
C ARG A 232 4.39 3.53 29.34
N GLU A 233 5.58 3.01 29.55
CA GLU A 233 6.66 3.03 28.54
C GLU A 233 6.27 2.24 27.30
N LYS A 234 5.68 1.04 27.46
CA LYS A 234 5.18 0.25 26.35
C LYS A 234 4.11 1.00 25.56
N ASN A 235 3.18 1.67 26.24
CA ASN A 235 2.15 2.49 25.60
C ASN A 235 2.78 3.67 24.85
N LYS A 236 3.75 4.36 25.45
CA LYS A 236 4.48 5.47 24.81
C LYS A 236 5.23 5.02 23.55
N ILE A 237 5.91 3.87 23.60
CA ILE A 237 6.58 3.30 22.43
C ILE A 237 5.54 2.96 21.35
N THR A 238 4.44 2.32 21.72
CA THR A 238 3.36 1.98 20.79
C THR A 238 2.78 3.23 20.14
N GLU A 239 2.54 4.28 20.91
CA GLU A 239 2.03 5.57 20.42
C GLU A 239 3.01 6.23 19.43
N ILE A 240 4.30 6.24 19.75
CA ILE A 240 5.34 6.75 18.83
C ILE A 240 5.33 5.97 17.52
N CYS A 241 5.24 4.63 17.59
CA CYS A 241 5.17 3.79 16.39
C CYS A 241 3.92 4.07 15.56
N VAL A 242 2.74 4.15 16.19
CA VAL A 242 1.48 4.46 15.51
C VAL A 242 1.53 5.84 14.86
N ASN A 243 2.07 6.85 15.55
CA ASN A 243 2.20 8.20 15.01
C ASN A 243 3.21 8.25 13.85
N ALA A 244 4.29 7.47 13.91
CA ALA A 244 5.24 7.35 12.80
C ALA A 244 4.58 6.70 11.56
N CYS A 245 3.79 5.64 11.76
CA CYS A 245 3.03 5.01 10.67
C CYS A 245 2.01 5.97 10.05
N LYS A 246 1.24 6.71 10.88
CA LYS A 246 0.28 7.70 10.38
C LYS A 246 0.96 8.80 9.56
N LYS A 247 2.08 9.35 10.04
CA LYS A 247 2.84 10.36 9.29
C LYS A 247 3.36 9.80 7.97
N PHE A 248 3.83 8.55 7.97
CA PHE A 248 4.26 7.90 6.74
C PHE A 248 3.10 7.71 5.76
N GLU A 249 1.93 7.27 6.22
CA GLU A 249 0.71 7.15 5.40
C GLU A 249 0.28 8.50 4.83
N GLU A 250 0.28 9.56 5.65
CA GLU A 250 -0.01 10.93 5.21
C GLU A 250 0.97 11.42 4.14
N ASP A 251 2.28 11.18 4.32
CA ASP A 251 3.32 11.56 3.36
C ASP A 251 3.18 10.79 2.04
N VAL A 252 2.90 9.48 2.09
CA VAL A 252 2.66 8.66 0.89
C VAL A 252 1.41 9.12 0.16
N ASN A 253 0.31 9.37 0.88
CA ASN A 253 -0.94 9.85 0.30
C ASN A 253 -0.78 11.24 -0.32
N LYS A 254 -0.06 12.14 0.35
CA LYS A 254 0.25 13.46 -0.19
C LYS A 254 1.09 13.34 -1.47
N LYS A 255 2.14 12.54 -1.45
CA LYS A 255 2.99 12.32 -2.64
C LYS A 255 2.22 11.67 -3.79
N ALA A 256 1.31 10.75 -3.50
CA ALA A 256 0.42 10.15 -4.49
C ALA A 256 -0.53 11.19 -5.08
N LYS A 257 -1.14 12.04 -4.25
CA LYS A 257 -2.02 13.13 -4.68
C LYS A 257 -1.27 14.14 -5.56
N ASP A 258 -0.09 14.59 -5.13
CA ASP A 258 0.77 15.50 -5.89
C ASP A 258 1.17 14.89 -7.23
N PHE A 259 1.51 13.59 -7.26
CA PHE A 259 1.83 12.89 -8.50
C PHE A 259 0.64 12.81 -9.46
N VAL A 260 -0.55 12.46 -8.94
CA VAL A 260 -1.78 12.42 -9.74
C VAL A 260 -2.10 13.80 -10.29
N GLU A 261 -2.00 14.86 -9.49
CA GLU A 261 -2.25 16.24 -9.92
C GLU A 261 -1.28 16.72 -11.01
N VAL A 262 0.00 16.36 -10.91
CA VAL A 262 0.99 16.64 -11.96
C VAL A 262 0.66 15.88 -13.24
N GLN A 263 0.25 14.62 -13.16
CA GLN A 263 -0.11 13.82 -14.33
C GLN A 263 -1.40 14.29 -14.97
N THR A 264 -2.45 14.58 -14.19
CA THR A 264 -3.70 15.15 -14.71
C THR A 264 -3.43 16.48 -15.39
N SER A 265 -2.62 17.36 -14.80
CA SER A 265 -2.21 18.62 -15.43
C SER A 265 -1.49 18.42 -16.77
N LYS A 266 -0.61 17.42 -16.88
CA LYS A 266 0.07 17.07 -18.14
C LYS A 266 -0.91 16.54 -19.18
N ILE A 267 -1.81 15.64 -18.77
CA ILE A 267 -2.85 15.08 -19.64
C ILE A 267 -3.77 16.20 -20.13
N THR A 268 -4.25 17.09 -19.27
CA THR A 268 -5.08 18.23 -19.65
C THR A 268 -4.36 19.16 -20.62
N LYS A 269 -3.07 19.46 -20.41
CA LYS A 269 -2.27 20.22 -21.39
C LYS A 269 -2.18 19.50 -22.75
N SER A 270 -1.97 18.18 -22.73
CA SER A 270 -1.94 17.37 -23.96
C SER A 270 -3.28 17.37 -24.68
N ILE A 271 -4.40 17.20 -23.96
CA ILE A 271 -5.76 17.27 -24.52
C ILE A 271 -6.01 18.65 -25.13
N ASN A 272 -5.64 19.73 -24.43
CA ASN A 272 -5.79 21.08 -24.96
C ASN A 272 -4.96 21.32 -26.22
N ASN A 273 -3.76 20.75 -26.31
CA ASN A 273 -2.94 20.82 -27.52
C ASN A 273 -3.56 20.03 -28.67
N ILE A 274 -4.05 18.81 -28.41
CA ILE A 274 -4.76 17.98 -29.40
C ILE A 274 -6.01 18.71 -29.90
N ASN A 275 -6.79 19.33 -29.01
CA ASN A 275 -7.98 20.09 -29.39
C ASN A 275 -7.62 21.28 -30.29
N LYS A 276 -6.58 22.05 -29.94
CA LYS A 276 -6.09 23.15 -30.79
C LYS A 276 -5.61 22.66 -32.15
N GLU A 277 -4.91 21.53 -32.20
CA GLU A 277 -4.46 20.91 -33.45
C GLU A 277 -5.66 20.46 -34.29
N ASN A 278 -6.65 19.83 -33.67
CA ASN A 278 -7.87 19.40 -34.33
C ASN A 278 -8.66 20.59 -34.90
N ASP A 279 -8.80 21.68 -34.15
CA ASP A 279 -9.42 22.92 -34.63
C ASP A 279 -8.66 23.50 -35.84
N ASN A 280 -7.32 23.47 -35.81
CA ASN A 280 -6.49 23.90 -36.92
C ASN A 280 -6.65 23.00 -38.15
N LEU A 281 -6.72 21.68 -37.96
CA LEU A 281 -6.96 20.72 -39.03
C LEU A 281 -8.35 20.89 -39.63
N GLN A 282 -9.39 21.09 -38.81
CA GLN A 282 -10.74 21.38 -39.30
C GLN A 282 -10.78 22.65 -40.15
N LYS A 283 -10.14 23.74 -39.68
CA LYS A 283 -10.01 24.97 -40.48
C LYS A 283 -9.31 24.71 -41.81
N LYS A 284 -8.23 23.90 -41.81
CA LYS A 284 -7.50 23.55 -43.03
C LYS A 284 -8.34 22.69 -43.98
N ILE A 285 -9.12 21.74 -43.47
CA ILE A 285 -10.04 20.93 -44.27
C ILE A 285 -11.11 21.82 -44.93
N ILE A 286 -11.71 22.74 -44.18
CA ILE A 286 -12.71 23.67 -44.73
C ILE A 286 -12.09 24.55 -45.83
N SER A 287 -10.89 25.10 -45.58
CA SER A 287 -10.17 25.90 -46.58
C SER A 287 -9.85 25.12 -47.85
N LEU A 288 -9.38 23.87 -47.72
CA LEU A 288 -9.06 23.02 -48.86
C LEU A 288 -10.32 22.62 -49.64
N LYS A 289 -11.42 22.30 -48.95
CA LYS A 289 -12.71 22.03 -49.59
C LYS A 289 -13.16 23.23 -50.43
N LYS A 290 -13.08 24.44 -49.86
CA LYS A 290 -13.43 25.67 -50.57
C LYS A 290 -12.54 25.91 -51.79
N GLN A 291 -11.23 25.74 -51.66
CA GLN A 291 -10.30 25.87 -52.79
C GLN A 291 -10.60 24.85 -53.90
N ASN A 292 -10.88 23.60 -53.52
CA ASN A 292 -11.21 22.55 -54.48
C ASN A 292 -12.55 22.83 -55.19
N GLU A 293 -13.56 23.32 -54.47
CA GLU A 293 -14.83 23.76 -55.09
C GLU A 293 -14.62 24.92 -56.05
N GLU A 294 -13.82 25.93 -55.68
CA GLU A 294 -13.45 27.04 -56.56
C GLU A 294 -12.71 26.54 -57.81
N GLU A 295 -11.76 25.62 -57.66
CA GLU A 295 -10.99 25.04 -58.78
C GLU A 295 -11.85 24.18 -59.71
N ILE A 296 -12.75 23.36 -59.15
CA ILE A 296 -13.75 22.61 -59.93
C ILE A 296 -14.63 23.58 -60.72
N ASN A 297 -15.11 24.65 -60.08
CA ASN A 297 -15.99 25.63 -60.73
C ASN A 297 -15.24 26.39 -61.84
N ILE A 298 -13.99 26.80 -61.61
CA ILE A 298 -13.14 27.42 -62.64
C ILE A 298 -12.91 26.46 -63.81
N ASN A 299 -12.61 25.19 -63.54
CA ASN A 299 -12.38 24.20 -64.59
C ASN A 299 -13.66 23.89 -65.38
N GLN A 300 -14.81 23.81 -64.72
CA GLN A 300 -16.12 23.67 -65.36
C GLN A 300 -16.46 24.89 -66.22
N GLN A 301 -16.18 26.10 -65.75
CA GLN A 301 -16.39 27.32 -66.52
C GLN A 301 -15.51 27.35 -67.77
N LYS A 302 -14.21 27.01 -67.63
CA LYS A 302 -13.29 26.91 -68.77
C LYS A 302 -13.73 25.85 -69.78
N SER A 303 -14.16 24.68 -69.32
CA SER A 303 -14.63 23.64 -70.24
C SER A 303 -15.90 24.07 -70.97
N LEU A 304 -16.84 24.75 -70.28
CA LEU A 304 -18.02 25.35 -70.90
C LEU A 304 -17.64 26.41 -71.94
N GLU A 305 -16.69 27.29 -71.65
CA GLU A 305 -16.20 28.29 -72.62
C GLU A 305 -15.57 27.64 -73.87
N ILE A 306 -14.79 26.57 -73.69
CA ILE A 306 -14.21 25.81 -74.80
C ILE A 306 -15.31 25.16 -75.64
N PHE A 307 -16.27 24.47 -75.01
CA PHE A 307 -17.38 23.84 -75.73
C PHE A 307 -18.25 24.87 -76.45
N GLN A 308 -18.51 26.02 -75.83
CA GLN A 308 -19.27 27.10 -76.45
C GLN A 308 -18.55 27.66 -77.69
N SER A 309 -17.21 27.80 -77.60
CA SER A 309 -16.39 28.25 -78.73
C SER A 309 -16.43 27.26 -79.89
N GLN A 310 -16.30 25.95 -79.60
CA GLN A 310 -16.42 24.89 -80.60
C GLN A 310 -17.81 24.86 -81.26
N ILE A 311 -18.88 24.99 -80.47
CA ILE A 311 -20.25 25.05 -81.00
C ILE A 311 -20.42 26.24 -81.95
N ASN A 312 -19.84 27.40 -81.61
CA ASN A 312 -19.92 28.58 -82.46
C ASN A 312 -19.12 28.42 -83.76
N GLU A 313 -17.95 27.79 -83.70
CA GLU A 313 -17.13 27.48 -84.88
C GLU A 313 -17.86 26.52 -85.83
N GLU A 314 -18.41 25.41 -85.31
CA GLU A 314 -19.22 24.46 -86.08
C GLU A 314 -20.47 25.11 -86.68
N ARG A 315 -21.13 26.02 -85.95
CA ARG A 315 -22.24 26.81 -86.49
C ARG A 315 -21.79 27.69 -87.66
N GLY A 316 -20.63 28.33 -87.56
CA GLY A 316 -20.04 29.13 -88.64
C GLY A 316 -19.76 28.29 -89.90
N ILE A 317 -19.11 27.14 -89.72
CA ILE A 317 -18.81 26.20 -90.82
C ILE A 317 -20.11 25.71 -91.49
N ASN A 318 -21.13 25.38 -90.70
CA ASN A 318 -22.41 24.89 -91.24
C ASN A 318 -23.16 25.98 -92.01
N GLU A 319 -23.11 27.23 -91.56
CA GLU A 319 -23.67 28.38 -92.29
C GLU A 319 -22.93 28.61 -93.62
N GLU A 320 -21.60 28.49 -93.63
CA GLU A 320 -20.78 28.57 -94.84
C GLU A 320 -21.11 27.45 -95.84
N LEU A 321 -21.21 26.20 -95.37
CA LEU A 321 -21.63 25.06 -96.19
C LEU A 321 -23.03 25.26 -96.79
N ARG A 322 -23.99 25.77 -96.01
CA ARG A 322 -25.33 26.09 -96.52
C ARG A 322 -25.28 27.13 -97.63
N ASN A 323 -24.49 28.19 -97.45
CA ASN A 323 -24.32 29.23 -98.46
C ASN A 323 -23.67 28.67 -99.73
N GLN A 324 -22.67 27.80 -99.59
CA GLN A 324 -22.02 27.14 -100.72
C GLN A 324 -22.99 26.24 -101.50
N ILE A 325 -23.80 25.43 -100.81
CA ILE A 325 -24.83 24.60 -101.45
C ILE A 325 -25.81 25.45 -102.26
N VAL A 326 -26.25 26.60 -101.72
CA VAL A 326 -27.15 27.52 -102.43
C VAL A 326 -26.47 28.11 -103.68
N LEU A 327 -25.20 28.51 -103.55
CA LEU A 327 -24.41 29.04 -104.66
C LEU A 327 -24.24 28.00 -105.78
N GLU A 328 -23.80 26.78 -105.44
CA GLU A 328 -23.63 25.68 -106.39
C GLU A 328 -24.95 25.30 -107.06
N LYS A 329 -26.06 25.28 -106.31
CA LYS A 329 -27.40 25.04 -106.87
C LYS A 329 -27.79 26.12 -107.89
N THR A 330 -27.43 27.36 -107.62
CA THR A 330 -27.71 28.49 -108.52
C THR A 330 -26.86 28.37 -109.79
N GLN A 331 -25.56 28.15 -109.65
CA GLN A 331 -24.64 27.93 -110.79
C GLN A 331 -25.05 26.72 -111.64
N ARG A 332 -25.45 25.61 -111.01
CA ARG A 332 -25.95 24.42 -111.70
C ARG A 332 -27.22 24.72 -112.48
N ASN A 333 -28.16 25.47 -111.89
CA ASN A 333 -29.39 25.87 -112.58
C ASN A 333 -29.09 26.76 -113.79
N ASP A 334 -28.18 27.73 -113.66
CA ASP A 334 -27.78 28.60 -114.77
C ASP A 334 -27.08 27.82 -115.88
N PHE A 335 -26.18 26.89 -115.53
CA PHE A 335 -25.55 25.99 -116.49
C PHE A 335 -26.57 25.13 -117.22
N MET A 336 -27.51 24.49 -116.49
CA MET A 336 -28.57 23.69 -117.09
C MET A 336 -29.43 24.51 -118.04
N LYS A 337 -29.80 25.75 -117.65
CA LYS A 337 -30.59 26.65 -118.50
C LYS A 337 -29.84 26.99 -119.79
N ASN A 338 -28.56 27.32 -119.71
CA ASN A 338 -27.72 27.59 -120.87
C ASN A 338 -27.59 26.36 -121.78
N LEU A 339 -27.43 25.17 -121.20
CA LEU A 339 -27.34 23.91 -121.93
C LEU A 339 -28.66 23.59 -122.65
N TYR A 340 -29.80 23.73 -121.96
CA TYR A 340 -31.12 23.59 -122.58
C TYR A 340 -31.31 24.60 -123.73
N SER A 341 -30.96 25.87 -123.57
CA SER A 341 -31.06 26.87 -124.65
C SER A 341 -30.13 26.57 -125.83
N SER A 342 -28.92 26.05 -125.59
CA SER A 342 -27.99 25.64 -126.63
C SER A 342 -28.51 24.43 -127.40
N VAL A 343 -29.01 23.41 -126.70
CA VAL A 343 -29.58 22.20 -127.32
C VAL A 343 -30.82 22.57 -128.12
N ASP A 344 -31.72 23.40 -127.59
CA ASP A 344 -32.92 23.86 -128.30
C ASP A 344 -32.58 24.62 -129.58
N SER A 345 -31.52 25.44 -129.56
CA SER A 345 -31.03 26.15 -130.74
C SER A 345 -30.43 25.20 -131.79
N GLN A 346 -29.69 24.17 -131.36
CA GLN A 346 -29.17 23.14 -132.26
C GLN A 346 -30.29 22.31 -132.89
N ILE A 347 -31.29 21.91 -132.11
CA ILE A 347 -32.47 21.18 -132.60
C ILE A 347 -33.17 22.01 -133.69
N LYS A 348 -33.45 23.29 -133.43
CA LYS A 348 -34.06 24.18 -134.43
C LYS A 348 -33.22 24.29 -135.70
N SER A 349 -31.89 24.41 -135.56
CA SER A 349 -30.99 24.46 -136.73
C SER A 349 -31.02 23.16 -137.54
N TYR A 350 -31.07 21.99 -136.88
CA TYR A 350 -31.22 20.70 -137.55
C TYR A 350 -32.58 20.58 -138.24
N GLU A 351 -33.67 20.97 -137.58
CA GLU A 351 -35.02 20.98 -138.16
C GLU A 351 -35.08 21.85 -139.42
N GLU A 352 -34.56 23.07 -139.36
CA GLU A 352 -34.48 23.97 -140.51
C GLU A 352 -33.65 23.40 -141.66
N ASN A 353 -32.51 22.75 -141.36
CA ASN A 353 -31.68 22.12 -142.37
C ASN A 353 -32.36 20.89 -143.01
N ILE A 354 -33.05 20.08 -142.21
CA ILE A 354 -33.84 18.94 -142.71
C ILE A 354 -34.94 19.45 -143.64
N ILE A 355 -35.68 20.49 -143.24
CA ILE A 355 -36.73 21.11 -144.07
C ILE A 355 -36.15 21.60 -145.40
N LYS A 356 -34.98 22.26 -145.39
CA LYS A 356 -34.29 22.69 -146.62
C LYS A 356 -33.92 21.51 -147.53
N ILE A 357 -33.32 20.46 -146.98
CA ILE A 357 -32.94 19.26 -147.77
C ILE A 357 -34.17 18.61 -148.39
N PHE A 358 -35.25 18.43 -147.62
CA PHE A 358 -36.48 17.84 -148.16
C PHE A 358 -37.13 18.74 -149.22
N HIS A 359 -37.08 20.06 -149.05
CA HIS A 359 -37.54 21.00 -150.07
C HIS A 359 -36.73 20.88 -151.37
N ASP A 360 -35.40 20.81 -151.28
CA ASP A 360 -34.52 20.66 -152.44
C ASP A 360 -34.77 19.32 -153.18
N ILE A 361 -35.01 18.23 -152.45
CA ILE A 361 -35.39 16.93 -153.01
C ILE A 361 -36.75 17.02 -153.73
N LEU A 362 -37.73 17.68 -153.13
CA LEU A 362 -39.06 17.83 -153.73
C LEU A 362 -39.02 18.68 -155.02
N LEU A 363 -38.19 19.72 -155.05
CA LEU A 363 -37.95 20.52 -156.26
C LEU A 363 -37.28 19.70 -157.37
N GLN A 364 -36.30 18.85 -157.06
CA GLN A 364 -35.67 17.95 -158.05
C GLN A 364 -36.69 16.98 -158.70
N HIS A 365 -37.80 16.68 -158.02
CA HIS A 365 -38.86 15.80 -158.51
C HIS A 365 -40.06 16.56 -159.12
N ASN A 366 -39.91 17.84 -159.49
CA ASN A 366 -40.96 18.69 -160.08
C ASN A 366 -42.21 18.91 -159.20
N ILE A 367 -42.09 18.78 -157.88
CA ILE A 367 -43.15 19.07 -156.92
C ILE A 367 -42.94 20.49 -156.39
N ASN A 368 -43.69 21.47 -156.91
CA ASN A 368 -43.56 22.87 -156.51
C ASN A 368 -44.34 23.13 -155.21
N ILE A 369 -43.68 23.03 -154.06
CA ILE A 369 -44.20 23.36 -152.73
C ILE A 369 -43.30 24.40 -152.09
N ASP A 370 -43.89 25.45 -151.53
CA ASP A 370 -43.16 26.51 -150.83
C ASP A 370 -42.60 26.07 -149.46
N ILE A 371 -41.44 26.60 -149.07
CA ILE A 371 -40.68 26.22 -147.87
C ILE A 371 -41.49 26.40 -146.58
N SER A 372 -42.30 27.45 -146.49
CA SER A 372 -43.16 27.70 -145.32
C SER A 372 -44.24 26.62 -145.18
N THR A 373 -44.84 26.22 -146.30
CA THR A 373 -45.90 25.20 -146.35
C THR A 373 -45.37 23.80 -146.02
N LEU A 374 -44.12 23.50 -146.41
CA LEU A 374 -43.44 22.26 -146.04
C LEU A 374 -43.11 22.21 -144.55
N SER A 375 -42.55 23.31 -144.01
CA SER A 375 -42.26 23.44 -142.57
C SER A 375 -43.51 23.26 -141.71
N GLU A 376 -44.62 23.91 -142.08
CA GLU A 376 -45.88 23.83 -141.32
C GLU A 376 -46.49 22.41 -141.34
N ASN A 377 -46.39 21.71 -142.48
CA ASN A 377 -46.88 20.33 -142.60
C ASN A 377 -46.01 19.33 -141.82
N ILE A 378 -44.68 19.48 -141.85
CA ILE A 378 -43.76 18.66 -141.04
C ILE A 378 -43.98 18.93 -139.55
N ASN A 379 -44.10 20.19 -139.15
CA ASN A 379 -44.37 20.56 -137.76
C ASN A 379 -45.73 20.04 -137.28
N LYS A 380 -46.80 20.11 -138.09
CA LYS A 380 -48.09 19.50 -137.76
C LYS A 380 -47.99 17.97 -137.63
N ALA A 381 -47.21 17.30 -138.48
CA ALA A 381 -46.99 15.85 -138.40
C ALA A 381 -46.15 15.44 -137.18
N MET A 382 -45.12 16.23 -136.84
CA MET A 382 -44.28 16.06 -135.64
C MET A 382 -45.07 16.30 -134.36
N ASP A 383 -45.85 17.38 -134.29
CA ASP A 383 -46.73 17.67 -133.15
C ASP A 383 -47.74 16.53 -132.89
N VAL A 384 -48.30 15.93 -133.95
CA VAL A 384 -49.21 14.78 -133.82
C VAL A 384 -48.50 13.53 -133.28
N ARG A 385 -47.22 13.32 -133.58
CA ARG A 385 -46.46 12.16 -133.09
C ARG A 385 -45.85 12.36 -131.69
N TYR A 386 -45.42 13.57 -131.35
CA TYR A 386 -44.62 13.83 -130.13
C TYR A 386 -45.35 14.61 -129.04
N LYS A 387 -46.53 15.22 -129.29
CA LYS A 387 -47.35 15.79 -128.19
C LYS A 387 -47.98 14.75 -127.26
N ASN A 388 -47.98 13.46 -127.63
CA ASN A 388 -48.49 12.36 -126.80
C ASN A 388 -47.36 11.49 -126.19
N GLY A 389 -46.17 12.05 -126.00
CA GLY A 389 -45.11 11.44 -125.21
C GLY A 389 -45.25 11.79 -123.73
N SER A 390 -45.95 10.96 -122.98
CA SER A 390 -45.98 10.93 -121.51
C SER A 390 -44.59 11.16 -120.93
N ALA A 391 -44.37 12.32 -120.32
CA ALA A 391 -43.24 12.58 -119.44
C ALA A 391 -43.33 11.63 -118.23
N SER A 392 -42.59 10.53 -118.28
CA SER A 392 -42.28 9.71 -117.11
C SER A 392 -41.40 10.53 -116.16
N ASN A 393 -42.05 11.34 -115.32
CA ASN A 393 -41.43 12.00 -114.18
C ASN A 393 -41.05 10.93 -113.13
N CYS A 394 -39.84 10.39 -113.22
CA CYS A 394 -39.15 9.89 -112.03
C CYS A 394 -38.61 11.09 -111.25
N ILE A 395 -39.45 11.66 -110.38
CA ILE A 395 -38.95 12.46 -109.26
C ILE A 395 -38.47 11.43 -108.23
N ILE A 396 -37.16 11.21 -108.18
CA ILE A 396 -36.51 10.55 -107.04
C ILE A 396 -36.58 11.55 -105.89
N SER A 397 -37.54 11.36 -104.99
CA SER A 397 -37.52 11.97 -103.68
C SER A 397 -36.47 11.26 -102.84
N GLU A 398 -35.33 11.93 -102.61
CA GLU A 398 -34.36 11.53 -101.59
C GLU A 398 -34.97 11.69 -100.20
N GLU A 399 -35.02 10.58 -99.46
CA GLU A 399 -35.41 10.50 -98.07
C GLU A 399 -34.47 11.32 -97.18
N LEU A 400 -35.08 12.15 -96.33
CA LEU A 400 -34.44 12.87 -95.24
C LEU A 400 -34.43 11.94 -94.01
N ASP A 401 -33.33 11.23 -93.81
CA ASP A 401 -33.11 10.44 -92.60
C ASP A 401 -32.85 11.38 -91.41
N GLN A 402 -33.91 11.68 -90.66
CA GLN A 402 -33.83 12.27 -89.33
C GLN A 402 -33.47 11.18 -88.30
N THR A 403 -32.19 11.01 -88.01
CA THR A 403 -31.78 10.28 -86.79
C THR A 403 -31.73 11.25 -85.61
N ASN A 404 -32.84 11.32 -84.89
CA ASN A 404 -32.92 11.90 -83.55
C ASN A 404 -32.11 11.05 -82.57
N GLY A 405 -30.88 11.47 -82.26
CA GLY A 405 -30.07 10.91 -81.18
C GLY A 405 -30.63 11.30 -79.80
N LYS A 406 -31.53 10.50 -79.25
CA LYS A 406 -31.85 10.51 -77.81
C LYS A 406 -30.78 9.74 -77.03
N TYR A 407 -29.79 10.44 -76.49
CA TYR A 407 -28.95 9.90 -75.42
C TYR A 407 -29.66 10.08 -74.08
N SER A 408 -30.12 8.97 -73.51
CA SER A 408 -30.64 8.88 -72.15
C SER A 408 -29.49 8.52 -71.21
N PHE A 409 -29.02 9.50 -70.41
CA PHE A 409 -28.22 9.23 -69.22
C PHE A 409 -29.13 8.69 -68.11
N ALA A 410 -28.83 7.48 -67.61
CA ALA A 410 -29.42 6.99 -66.37
C ALA A 410 -28.70 7.62 -65.16
N PRO A 411 -29.40 8.07 -64.11
CA PRO A 411 -28.79 8.69 -62.94
C PRO A 411 -28.23 7.64 -61.97
N SER A 412 -27.10 7.99 -61.34
CA SER A 412 -26.61 7.42 -60.08
C SER A 412 -26.98 8.33 -58.93
#